data_AF-A0A9D9VU74-F1
#
_entry.id   AF-A0A9D9VU74-F1
#
_cell.length_a   1.000
_cell.length_b   1.000
_cell.length_c   1.000
_cell.angle_alpha   90.00
_cell.angle_beta   90.00
_cell.angle_gamma   90.00
#
_symmetry.space_group_name_H-M   'P 1'
#
loop_
_entity.id
_entity.type
_entity.pdbx_description
1 polymer ?
#
loop_
_entity_poly.entity_id
_entity_poly.type
_entity_poly.pdbx_seq_one_letter_code
_entity_poly.pdbx_strand_id
1 'polypeptide(L)' 'MSTIIYPSPIFGPVHSRRLGVSLGINLLPADGKVCSFDCVYCECGLNADYRAKTPMPTYEKVIKALENKLIDMKA' A
#
# COMPACT_ATOMS: atom_id res chain seq x y z
N MET A 1 -14.83 -3.82 12.65
CA MET A 1 -13.58 -4.33 12.06
C MET A 1 -12.90 -3.13 11.41
N SER A 2 -11.69 -2.76 11.82
CA SER A 2 -11.00 -1.61 11.24
C SER A 2 -10.57 -1.95 9.81
N THR A 3 -11.21 -1.35 8.82
CA THR A 3 -10.79 -1.53 7.43
C THR A 3 -9.51 -0.73 7.18
N ILE A 4 -8.41 -1.42 6.88
CA ILE A 4 -7.11 -0.77 6.67
C ILE A 4 -6.71 -0.95 5.20
N ILE A 5 -6.62 0.17 4.48
CA ILE A 5 -6.00 0.22 3.15
C ILE A 5 -4.74 1.06 3.30
N TYR A 6 -3.59 0.42 3.06
CA TYR A 6 -2.30 1.09 3.17
C TYR A 6 -2.08 2.06 2.00
N PRO A 7 -1.37 3.19 2.23
CA PRO A 7 -1.00 4.08 1.14
C PRO A 7 -0.20 3.35 0.05
N SER A 8 -0.38 3.80 -1.19
CA SER A 8 0.32 3.28 -2.37
C SER A 8 1.00 4.43 -3.12
N PRO A 9 2.19 4.21 -3.73
CA PRO A 9 2.87 2.92 -3.87
C PRO A 9 3.87 2.57 -2.77
N ILE A 10 4.39 3.57 -2.04
CA ILE A 10 5.41 3.39 -1.00
C ILE A 10 4.90 4.00 0.29
N PHE A 11 5.06 3.28 1.41
CA PHE A 11 4.66 3.75 2.73
C PHE A 11 5.73 3.43 3.79
N GLY A 12 5.72 4.17 4.89
CA GLY A 12 6.76 4.10 5.92
C GLY A 12 7.51 5.43 6.08
N PRO A 13 8.57 5.47 6.92
CA PRO A 13 9.32 4.33 7.47
C PRO A 13 8.54 3.49 8.49
N VAL A 14 8.66 2.17 8.37
CA VAL A 14 8.09 1.19 9.29
C VAL A 14 9.20 0.66 10.19
N HIS A 15 9.07 0.89 11.49
CA HIS A 15 9.97 0.36 12.51
C HIS A 15 9.68 -1.13 12.71
N SER A 16 10.42 -1.96 11.99
CA SER A 16 10.36 -3.41 12.08
C SER A 16 11.23 -3.88 13.24
N ARG A 17 10.65 -4.65 14.15
CA ARG A 17 11.42 -5.29 15.24
C ARG A 17 12.50 -6.23 14.72
N ARG A 18 12.33 -6.81 13.52
CA ARG A 18 13.26 -7.76 12.90
C ARG A 18 14.32 -7.11 12.02
N LEU A 19 13.96 -6.02 11.33
CA LEU A 19 14.80 -5.39 10.29
C LEU A 19 15.23 -3.97 10.63
N GLY A 20 14.86 -3.44 11.80
CA GLY A 20 15.11 -2.06 12.18
C GLY A 20 14.17 -1.11 11.43
N VAL A 21 14.69 -0.42 10.42
CA VAL A 21 13.90 0.50 9.59
C VAL A 21 13.62 -0.16 8.24
N SER A 22 12.35 -0.23 7.88
CA SER A 22 11.89 -0.82 6.61
C SER A 22 10.94 0.11 5.88
N LEU A 23 10.85 -0.04 4.56
CA LEU A 23 9.83 0.59 3.72
C LEU A 23 8.82 -0.46 3.27
N GLY A 24 7.54 -0.10 3.30
CA GLY A 24 6.46 -0.89 2.75
C GLY A 24 6.21 -0.53 1.29
N ILE A 25 5.90 -1.54 0.47
CA ILE A 25 5.52 -1.38 -0.94
C ILE A 25 4.11 -1.93 -1.11
N ASN A 26 3.18 -1.08 -1.55
CA ASN A 26 1.82 -1.47 -1.89
C ASN A 26 1.59 -1.20 -3.39
N LEU A 27 1.54 -2.25 -4.20
CA LEU A 27 1.31 -2.13 -5.64
C LEU A 27 -0.18 -2.05 -6.02
N LEU A 28 -1.08 -2.10 -5.04
CA LEU A 28 -2.51 -1.91 -5.27
C LEU A 28 -2.85 -0.40 -5.27
N PRO A 29 -4.03 -0.03 -5.80
CA PRO A 29 -4.58 1.31 -5.62
C PRO A 29 -4.69 1.71 -4.14
N ALA A 30 -4.50 3.00 -3.84
CA ALA A 30 -4.56 3.50 -2.45
C ALA A 30 -6.00 3.66 -1.93
N ASP A 31 -6.99 3.65 -2.81
CA ASP A 31 -8.40 3.94 -2.52
C ASP A 31 -9.27 2.68 -2.37
N GLY A 32 -8.71 1.49 -2.59
CA GLY A 32 -9.48 0.25 -2.56
C GLY A 32 -8.63 -1.00 -2.78
N LYS A 33 -9.26 -2.16 -2.61
CA LYS A 33 -8.68 -3.46 -2.95
C LYS A 33 -9.04 -3.86 -4.37
N VAL A 34 -8.16 -4.67 -4.96
CA VAL A 34 -8.37 -5.37 -6.23
C VAL A 34 -8.26 -6.87 -5.94
N CYS A 35 -9.39 -7.53 -5.74
CA CYS A 35 -9.45 -8.95 -5.41
C CYS A 35 -10.74 -9.57 -5.96
N SER A 36 -10.68 -10.81 -6.42
CA SER A 36 -11.87 -11.57 -6.84
C SER A 36 -12.61 -12.26 -5.69
N PHE A 37 -11.99 -12.36 -4.51
CA PHE A 37 -12.55 -12.99 -3.33
C PHE A 37 -13.23 -11.97 -2.41
N ASP A 38 -14.33 -12.37 -1.76
CA ASP A 38 -15.08 -11.54 -0.80
C ASP A 38 -15.14 -12.21 0.58
N CYS A 39 -13.98 -12.35 1.21
CA CYS A 39 -13.85 -13.07 2.47
C CYS A 39 -14.46 -12.29 3.64
N VAL A 40 -15.27 -12.96 4.47
CA VAL A 40 -15.87 -12.38 5.70
C VAL A 40 -14.85 -11.87 6.72
N TYR A 41 -13.61 -12.38 6.66
CA TYR A 41 -12.51 -12.01 7.54
C TYR A 41 -11.50 -11.06 6.89
N CYS A 42 -11.82 -10.45 5.75
CA CYS A 42 -10.89 -9.56 5.05
C CYS A 42 -10.64 -8.27 5.86
N GLU A 43 -9.39 -8.00 6.21
CA GLU A 43 -8.97 -6.76 6.87
C GLU A 43 -9.15 -5.51 6.00
N CYS A 44 -9.19 -5.70 4.67
CA CYS A 44 -9.48 -4.66 3.69
C CYS A 44 -10.99 -4.45 3.45
N GLY A 45 -11.85 -5.11 4.24
CA GLY A 45 -13.31 -5.02 4.13
C GLY A 45 -13.91 -5.84 2.97
N LEU A 46 -15.21 -5.69 2.75
CA LEU A 46 -15.94 -6.37 1.67
C LEU A 46 -15.71 -5.68 0.31
N ASN A 47 -15.85 -6.41 -0.78
CA ASN A 47 -15.64 -5.91 -2.14
C ASN A 47 -16.61 -4.79 -2.52
N ALA A 48 -17.88 -4.88 -2.09
CA ALA A 48 -18.89 -3.88 -2.41
C ALA A 48 -18.51 -2.49 -1.88
N ASP A 49 -17.89 -2.43 -0.72
CA ASP A 49 -17.57 -1.18 -0.02
C ASP A 49 -16.19 -0.61 -0.42
N TYR A 50 -15.24 -1.49 -0.76
CA TYR A 50 -13.81 -1.14 -0.92
C TYR A 50 -13.23 -1.50 -2.29
N ARG A 51 -14.04 -1.55 -3.33
CA ARG A 51 -13.55 -1.73 -4.71
C ARG A 51 -12.75 -0.51 -5.15
N ALA A 52 -11.52 -0.72 -5.59
CA ALA A 52 -10.69 0.36 -6.13
C ALA A 52 -11.35 1.04 -7.33
N LYS A 53 -11.31 2.38 -7.34
CA LYS A 53 -11.78 3.23 -8.45
C LYS A 53 -10.60 3.75 -9.26
N THR A 54 -9.43 3.90 -8.64
CA THR A 54 -8.21 4.32 -9.33
C THR A 54 -7.49 3.13 -9.98
N PRO A 55 -6.78 3.34 -11.11
CA PRO A 55 -6.00 2.29 -11.74
C PRO A 55 -4.79 1.88 -10.89
N MET A 56 -4.23 0.71 -11.20
CA MET A 56 -2.97 0.29 -10.58
C MET A 56 -1.85 1.31 -10.85
N PRO A 57 -0.97 1.56 -9.87
CA PRO A 57 0.18 2.45 -10.07
C PRO A 57 1.07 1.94 -11.21
N THR A 58 1.55 2.85 -12.04
CA THR A 58 2.51 2.52 -13.10
C THR A 58 3.88 2.21 -12.50
N TYR A 59 4.66 1.39 -13.20
CA TYR A 59 6.04 1.07 -12.84
C TYR A 59 6.89 2.33 -12.59
N GLU A 60 6.81 3.31 -13.50
CA GLU A 60 7.52 4.59 -13.39
C GLU A 60 7.16 5.36 -12.11
N LYS A 61 5.87 5.36 -11.74
CA LYS A 61 5.40 6.00 -10.51
C LYS A 61 5.96 5.31 -9.27
N VAL A 62 6.04 3.98 -9.28
CA VAL A 62 6.58 3.19 -8.16
C VAL A 62 8.07 3.51 -7.96
N ILE A 63 8.87 3.47 -9.04
CA ILE A 63 10.31 3.79 -8.95
C ILE A 63 10.53 5.19 -8.44
N LYS A 64 9.86 6.18 -9.06
CA LYS A 64 10.03 7.59 -8.67
C LYS A 64 9.66 7.82 -7.21
N ALA A 65 8.57 7.21 -6.73
CA ALA A 65 8.17 7.32 -5.34
C ALA A 65 9.18 6.64 -4.39
N LEU A 66 9.73 5.49 -4.77
CA LEU A 66 10.72 4.77 -3.98
C LEU A 66 12.03 5.56 -3.88
N GLU A 67 12.55 6.06 -5.00
CA GLU A 67 13.77 6.88 -5.04
C GLU A 67 13.62 8.13 -4.18
N ASN A 68 12.52 8.87 -4.33
CA ASN A 68 12.24 10.05 -3.52
C ASN A 68 12.22 9.71 -2.02
N LYS A 69 11.61 8.59 -1.64
CA LYS A 69 11.54 8.20 -0.23
C LYS A 69 12.88 7.74 0.32
N LEU A 70 13.70 7.07 -0.49
CA LEU A 70 15.07 6.70 -0.11
C LEU A 70 15.98 7.91 0.03
N ILE A 71 15.79 8.97 -0.76
CA ILE A 71 16.51 10.25 -0.62
C ILE A 71 16.10 10.95 0.67
N ASP A 72 14.79 11.07 0.92
CA ASP A 72 14.21 11.65 2.14
C ASP A 72 14.74 10.96 3.42
N MET A 73 14.94 9.63 3.38
CA MET A 73 15.48 8.88 4.52
C MET A 73 16.99 8.97 4.71
N LYS A 74 17.74 9.51 3.74
CA LYS A 74 19.19 9.74 3.84
C LYS A 74 19.53 11.13 4.39
N ALA A 75 18.58 12.07 4.35
CA ALA A 75 18.71 13.41 4.90
C ALA A 75 18.62 13.39 6.43
#